data_AF-A0AAX4PA21-F1
#
_entry.id   AF-A0AAX4PA21-F1
#
_cell.length_a   1.000
_cell.length_b   1.000
_cell.length_c   1.000
_cell.angle_alpha   90.00
_cell.angle_beta   90.00
_cell.angle_gamma   90.00
#
_symmetry.space_group_name_H-M   'P 1'
#
loop_
_entity.id
_entity.type
_entity.pdbx_description
1 polymer ?
#
loop_
_entity_poly.entity_id
_entity_poly.type
_entity_poly.pdbx_seq_one_letter_code
_entity_poly.pdbx_strand_id
1 'polypeptide(L)'
;MERERALRERVYRAFCAPRESFATNDEWNDYLEQREDIAFNLVEGIDQAETEERLRRVEVENADTIAANRAKEVEMEDAARPKASAMQIAEEEPELPEMAGNRAQRQKQLATLASGWSMELVKKRAIQEAFDCLVVPVMF
;
A
#
# COMPACT_ATOMS: atom_id res chain seq x y z
N MET A 1 25.35 9.30 5.32
CA MET A 1 24.12 8.53 5.08
C MET A 1 22.86 9.41 5.07
N GLU A 2 22.50 10.11 6.15
CA GLU A 2 21.26 10.93 6.16
C GLU A 2 21.25 12.06 5.12
N ARG A 3 22.37 12.81 4.99
CA ARG A 3 22.52 13.86 3.97
C ARG A 3 22.29 13.35 2.55
N GLU A 4 22.94 12.23 2.21
CA GLU A 4 22.81 11.58 0.90
C GLU A 4 21.38 11.13 0.63
N ARG A 5 20.75 10.47 1.61
CA ARG A 5 19.35 10.05 1.50
C ARG A 5 18.42 11.24 1.28
N ALA A 6 18.61 12.34 2.03
CA ALA A 6 17.80 13.55 1.87
C ALA A 6 17.98 14.20 0.48
N LEU A 7 19.20 14.22 -0.06
CA LEU A 7 19.47 14.73 -1.40
C LEU A 7 18.82 13.88 -2.48
N ARG A 8 18.98 12.54 -2.42
CA ARG A 8 18.32 11.63 -3.37
C ARG A 8 16.80 11.72 -3.30
N GLU A 9 16.23 11.76 -2.09
CA GLU A 9 14.79 11.89 -1.90
C GLU A 9 14.26 13.20 -2.50
N ARG A 10 14.98 14.31 -2.33
CA ARG A 10 14.62 15.60 -2.95
C ARG A 10 14.58 15.49 -4.47
N VAL A 11 15.60 14.90 -5.09
CA VAL A 11 15.63 14.71 -6.56
C VAL A 11 14.48 13.82 -7.01
N TYR A 12 14.25 12.68 -6.35
CA TYR A 12 13.20 11.76 -6.77
C TYR A 12 11.79 12.36 -6.63
N ARG A 13 11.58 13.25 -5.65
CA ARG A 13 10.33 14.00 -5.50
C ARG A 13 10.11 15.01 -6.63
N ALA A 14 11.17 15.64 -7.15
CA ALA A 14 11.09 16.54 -8.31
C ALA A 14 10.83 15.75 -9.61
N PHE A 15 11.40 14.55 -9.72
CA PHE A 15 11.25 13.63 -10.84
C PHE A 15 10.11 12.63 -10.62
N CYS A 16 8.86 13.12 -10.61
CA CYS A 16 7.67 12.32 -10.33
C CYS A 16 6.86 11.84 -11.54
N ALA A 17 7.35 12.03 -12.77
CA ALA A 17 6.64 11.60 -13.98
C ALA A 17 6.53 10.05 -14.04
N PRO A 18 5.32 9.49 -14.20
CA PRO A 18 5.15 8.04 -14.36
C PRO A 18 5.53 7.59 -15.77
N ARG A 19 5.80 6.30 -15.93
CA ARG A 19 6.23 5.68 -17.20
C ARG A 19 5.28 5.98 -18.36
N GLU A 20 3.98 6.04 -18.07
CA GLU A 20 2.90 6.28 -19.02
C GLU A 20 2.93 7.69 -19.62
N SER A 21 3.72 8.62 -19.04
CA SER A 21 3.89 9.98 -19.56
C SER A 21 4.79 10.06 -20.79
N PHE A 22 5.48 8.96 -21.14
CA PHE A 22 6.48 8.92 -22.20
C PHE A 22 5.98 8.07 -23.36
N ALA A 23 6.27 8.51 -24.59
CA ALA A 23 5.81 7.82 -25.80
C ALA A 23 6.68 6.59 -26.11
N THR A 24 7.97 6.67 -25.78
CA THR A 24 8.95 5.62 -26.08
C THR A 24 9.69 5.12 -24.84
N ASN A 25 10.32 3.95 -24.97
CA ASN A 25 11.17 3.40 -23.91
C ASN A 25 12.45 4.22 -23.75
N ASP A 26 13.00 4.71 -24.87
CA ASP A 26 14.25 5.48 -24.87
C ASP A 26 14.06 6.79 -24.11
N GLU A 27 12.98 7.55 -24.36
CA GLU A 27 12.66 8.77 -23.61
C GLU A 27 12.51 8.52 -22.10
N TRP A 28 11.93 7.38 -21.72
CA TRP A 28 11.81 6.98 -20.31
C TRP A 28 13.18 6.67 -19.71
N ASN A 29 14.05 5.98 -20.44
CA ASN A 29 15.40 5.66 -19.98
C ASN A 29 16.25 6.93 -19.85
N ASP A 30 16.18 7.84 -20.82
CA ASP A 30 16.87 9.14 -20.79
C ASP A 30 16.42 9.99 -19.59
N TYR A 31 15.13 9.92 -19.25
CA TYR A 31 14.59 10.58 -18.05
C TYR A 31 15.12 9.97 -16.75
N LEU A 32 15.20 8.63 -16.68
CA LEU A 32 15.76 7.94 -15.51
C LEU A 32 17.26 8.21 -15.36
N GLU A 33 18.03 8.20 -16.45
CA GLU A 33 19.46 8.50 -16.46
C GLU A 33 19.70 9.93 -15.96
N GLN A 34 18.98 10.93 -16.50
CA GLN A 34 19.07 12.32 -16.03
C GLN A 34 18.75 12.46 -14.53
N ARG A 35 17.77 11.72 -14.01
CA ARG A 35 17.44 11.72 -12.59
C ARG A 35 18.60 11.20 -11.73
N GLU A 36 19.23 10.09 -12.14
CA GLU A 36 20.35 9.51 -11.41
C GLU A 36 21.62 10.36 -11.52
N ASP A 37 21.89 10.97 -12.68
CA ASP A 37 23.02 11.87 -12.87
C ASP A 37 22.95 13.07 -11.93
N ILE A 38 21.79 13.71 -11.84
CA ILE A 38 21.57 14.84 -10.92
C ILE A 38 21.70 14.39 -9.46
N ALA A 39 21.13 13.24 -9.11
CA ALA A 39 21.25 12.69 -7.77
C ALA A 39 22.71 12.38 -7.40
N PHE A 40 23.48 11.79 -8.32
CA PHE A 40 24.89 11.49 -8.13
C PHE A 40 25.72 12.76 -7.96
N ASN A 41 25.56 13.73 -8.87
CA ASN A 41 26.29 14.99 -8.82
C ASN A 41 26.03 15.77 -7.52
N LEU A 42 24.78 15.79 -7.02
CA LEU A 42 24.45 16.43 -5.74
C LEU A 42 25.05 15.71 -4.53
N VAL A 43 25.10 14.37 -4.56
CA VAL A 43 25.67 13.57 -3.47
C VAL A 43 27.19 13.74 -3.39
N GLU A 44 27.87 13.61 -4.54
CA GLU A 44 29.33 13.74 -4.66
C GLU A 44 29.80 15.21 -4.65
N GLY A 45 28.88 16.16 -4.81
CA GLY A 45 29.15 17.59 -4.79
C GLY A 45 29.83 18.11 -6.06
N ILE A 46 29.64 17.44 -7.19
CA ILE A 46 30.15 17.80 -8.51
C ILE A 46 29.26 18.88 -9.11
N ASP A 47 29.84 19.98 -9.58
CA ASP A 47 29.15 21.07 -10.30
C ASP A 47 27.79 21.46 -9.68
N GLN A 48 27.78 21.64 -8.34
CA GLN A 48 26.57 21.87 -7.56
C GLN A 48 25.73 23.03 -8.10
N ALA A 49 26.35 24.13 -8.53
CA ALA A 49 25.62 25.28 -9.05
C ALA A 49 24.85 24.97 -10.34
N GLU A 50 25.46 24.25 -11.28
CA GLU A 50 24.79 23.85 -12.52
C GLU A 50 23.71 22.80 -12.25
N THR A 51 24.03 21.81 -11.40
CA THR A 51 23.12 20.72 -11.06
C THR A 51 21.89 21.24 -10.31
N GLU A 52 22.04 22.22 -9.43
CA GLU A 52 20.92 22.88 -8.76
C GLU A 52 20.04 23.68 -9.72
N GLU A 53 20.63 24.36 -10.70
CA GLU A 53 19.86 25.08 -11.73
C GLU A 53 19.07 24.13 -12.62
N ARG A 54 19.69 23.01 -13.03
CA ARG A 54 18.99 21.94 -13.75
C ARG A 54 17.83 21.37 -12.94
N LEU A 55 18.05 21.12 -11.65
CA LEU A 55 17.00 20.63 -10.75
C LEU A 55 15.85 21.64 -10.62
N ARG A 56 16.14 22.94 -10.48
CA ARG A 56 15.10 23.98 -10.45
C ARG A 56 14.28 24.02 -11.73
N ARG A 57 14.92 23.86 -12.89
CA ARG A 57 14.23 23.83 -14.17
C ARG A 57 13.22 22.68 -14.22
N VAL A 58 13.65 21.49 -13.79
CA VAL A 58 12.79 20.30 -13.72
C VAL A 58 11.67 20.49 -12.69
N GLU A 59 11.95 21.10 -11.54
CA GLU A 59 10.91 21.41 -10.53
C GLU A 59 9.83 22.35 -11.08
N VAL A 60 10.21 23.34 -11.90
CA VAL A 60 9.27 24.26 -12.53
C VAL A 60 8.47 23.57 -13.64
N GLU A 61 9.14 22.84 -14.52
CA GLU A 61 8.50 22.09 -15.61
C GLU A 61 7.52 21.02 -15.08
N ASN A 62 7.84 20.38 -13.95
CA ASN A 62 7.02 19.35 -13.34
C ASN A 62 6.11 19.86 -12.20
N ALA A 63 6.03 21.17 -11.94
CA ALA A 63 5.31 21.71 -10.78
C ALA A 63 3.85 21.25 -10.73
N ASP A 64 3.16 21.29 -11.88
CA ASP A 64 1.76 20.88 -12.00
C ASP A 64 1.59 19.36 -11.75
N THR A 65 2.51 18.55 -12.27
CA THR A 65 2.54 17.10 -12.07
C THR A 65 2.83 16.73 -10.61
N ILE A 66 3.75 17.44 -9.95
CA ILE A 66 4.07 17.26 -8.53
C ILE A 66 2.84 17.58 -7.68
N ALA A 67 2.14 18.68 -7.96
CA ALA A 67 0.94 19.07 -7.23
C ALA A 67 -0.18 18.01 -7.38
N ALA A 68 -0.41 17.52 -8.61
CA ALA A 68 -1.40 16.49 -8.88
C ALA A 68 -1.07 15.16 -8.19
N ASN A 69 0.21 14.74 -8.20
CA ASN A 69 0.64 13.51 -7.55
C ASN A 69 0.55 13.59 -6.01
N ARG A 70 0.93 14.73 -5.42
CA ARG A 70 0.77 14.95 -3.97
C ARG A 70 -0.70 14.94 -3.53
N ALA A 71 -1.60 15.53 -4.33
CA ALA A 71 -3.02 15.51 -4.02
C ALA A 71 -3.57 14.06 -3.99
N LYS A 72 -3.16 13.23 -4.95
CA LYS A 72 -3.52 11.80 -4.99
C LYS A 72 -2.94 11.00 -3.82
N GLU A 73 -1.70 11.30 -3.42
CA GLU A 73 -1.04 10.64 -2.27
C GLU A 73 -1.78 10.96 -0.96
N VAL A 74 -2.16 12.22 -0.73
CA VAL A 74 -2.96 12.64 0.43
C VAL A 74 -4.33 11.97 0.43
N GLU A 75 -5.01 11.91 -0.72
CA GLU A 75 -6.31 11.24 -0.83
C GLU A 75 -6.21 9.73 -0.53
N MET A 76 -5.17 9.06 -1.03
CA MET A 76 -4.89 7.66 -0.70
C MET A 76 -4.57 7.46 0.78
N GLU A 77 -3.77 8.35 1.39
CA GLU A 77 -3.43 8.26 2.82
C GLU A 77 -4.67 8.44 3.70
N ASP A 78 -5.54 9.40 3.37
CA ASP A 78 -6.82 9.61 4.07
C ASP A 78 -7.78 8.42 3.89
N ALA A 79 -7.79 7.78 2.71
CA ALA A 79 -8.57 6.58 2.46
C ALA A 79 -8.00 5.33 3.19
N ALA A 80 -6.69 5.26 3.35
CA ALA A 80 -6.00 4.18 4.05
C ALA A 80 -6.01 4.35 5.58
N ARG A 81 -6.23 5.57 6.09
CA ARG A 81 -6.42 5.82 7.51
C ARG A 81 -7.68 5.07 7.96
N PRO A 82 -7.56 4.01 8.78
CA PRO A 82 -8.74 3.33 9.30
C PRO A 82 -9.58 4.37 10.03
N LYS A 83 -10.87 4.48 9.70
CA LYS A 83 -11.81 5.35 10.41
C LYS A 83 -11.83 4.90 11.87
N ALA A 84 -10.96 5.46 12.71
CA ALA A 84 -10.88 5.17 14.15
C ALA A 84 -12.21 5.47 14.86
N SER A 85 -13.11 6.23 14.21
CA SER A 85 -14.49 6.45 14.64
C SER A 85 -15.38 5.20 14.62
N ALA A 86 -15.03 4.14 13.89
CA ALA A 86 -15.78 2.88 13.93
C ALA A 86 -15.40 2.01 15.15
N MET A 87 -14.29 2.31 15.82
CA MET A 87 -13.86 1.57 17.01
C MET A 87 -14.47 2.12 18.31
N GLN A 88 -14.87 3.40 18.33
CA GLN A 88 -15.54 4.00 19.49
C GLN A 88 -16.99 3.53 19.67
N ILE A 89 -17.65 3.06 18.60
CA ILE A 89 -19.03 2.52 18.67
C ILE A 89 -19.02 1.05 19.14
N ALA A 90 -17.85 0.40 19.21
CA ALA A 90 -17.72 -0.99 19.64
C ALA A 90 -17.38 -1.15 21.14
N GLU A 91 -17.04 -0.08 21.85
CA GLU A 91 -16.73 -0.13 23.29
C GLU A 91 -17.97 0.00 24.19
N GLU A 92 -19.14 0.33 23.64
CA GLU A 92 -20.40 0.22 24.37
C GLU A 92 -20.87 -1.25 24.34
N GLU A 93 -20.20 -2.10 25.14
CA GLU A 93 -20.67 -3.46 25.40
C GLU A 93 -22.09 -3.39 26.01
N PRO A 94 -23.14 -3.97 25.40
CA PRO A 94 -24.37 -4.21 26.13
C PRO A 94 -24.07 -5.25 27.22
N GLU A 95 -24.24 -4.88 28.49
CA GLU A 95 -24.12 -5.79 29.64
C GLU A 95 -25.07 -6.99 29.45
N LEU A 96 -24.53 -8.12 28.97
CA LEU A 96 -25.29 -9.34 28.78
C LEU A 96 -25.47 -10.04 30.15
N PRO A 97 -26.71 -10.39 30.54
CA PRO A 97 -26.97 -11.02 31.84
C PRO A 97 -26.16 -12.32 31.99
N GLU A 98 -25.50 -12.45 33.14
CA GLU A 98 -24.66 -13.58 33.53
C GLU A 98 -25.46 -14.90 33.58
N MET A 99 -25.52 -15.60 32.45
CA MET A 99 -25.93 -17.01 32.42
C MET A 99 -24.68 -17.87 32.50
N ALA A 100 -24.39 -18.36 33.70
CA ALA A 100 -23.34 -19.33 33.99
C ALA A 100 -23.47 -20.56 33.07
N GLY A 101 -22.59 -20.67 32.08
CA GLY A 101 -22.62 -21.77 31.12
C GLY A 101 -21.35 -21.82 30.26
N ASN A 102 -20.40 -22.66 30.67
CA ASN A 102 -19.19 -23.09 29.96
C ASN A 102 -18.43 -22.04 29.13
N ARG A 103 -17.44 -21.41 29.77
CA ARG A 103 -16.40 -20.54 29.18
C ARG A 103 -15.75 -21.16 27.92
N ALA A 104 -15.59 -22.48 27.90
CA ALA A 104 -15.06 -23.23 26.76
C ALA A 104 -15.95 -23.17 25.50
N GLN A 105 -17.27 -23.08 25.67
CA GLN A 105 -18.21 -23.05 24.56
C GLN A 105 -18.28 -21.67 23.91
N ARG A 106 -18.24 -20.61 24.73
CA ARG A 106 -18.05 -19.23 24.24
C ARG A 106 -16.70 -19.06 23.55
N GLN A 107 -15.62 -19.61 24.11
CA GLN A 107 -14.29 -19.54 23.49
C GLN A 107 -14.25 -20.25 22.13
N LYS A 108 -14.93 -21.40 21.99
CA LYS A 108 -15.09 -22.07 20.70
C LYS A 108 -15.89 -21.25 19.69
N GLN A 109 -16.98 -20.62 20.12
CA GLN A 109 -17.80 -19.76 19.25
C GLN A 109 -17.04 -18.49 18.82
N LEU A 110 -16.29 -17.87 19.72
CA LEU A 110 -15.48 -16.70 19.42
C LEU A 110 -14.29 -17.04 18.49
N ALA A 111 -13.63 -18.18 18.71
CA ALA A 111 -12.57 -18.65 17.80
C ALA A 111 -13.10 -18.91 16.38
N THR A 112 -14.35 -19.34 16.26
CA THR A 112 -15.00 -19.51 14.95
C THR A 112 -15.45 -18.21 14.30
N LEU A 113 -15.77 -17.19 15.09
CA LEU A 113 -16.10 -15.84 14.58
C LEU A 113 -14.84 -15.07 14.20
N ALA A 114 -13.75 -15.23 14.97
CA ALA A 114 -12.47 -14.55 14.74
C ALA A 114 -11.76 -15.00 13.45
N SER A 115 -12.06 -16.18 12.91
CA SER A 115 -11.55 -16.61 11.61
C SER A 115 -12.33 -16.03 10.42
N GLY A 116 -13.48 -15.39 10.65
CA GLY A 116 -14.30 -14.77 9.61
C GLY A 116 -15.20 -15.74 8.82
N TRP A 117 -15.28 -17.01 9.21
CA TRP A 117 -16.11 -18.02 8.53
C TRP A 117 -17.33 -18.41 9.38
N SER A 118 -18.54 -18.30 8.82
CA SER A 118 -19.75 -18.75 9.50
C SER A 118 -19.78 -20.28 9.62
N MET A 119 -20.42 -20.80 10.67
CA MET A 119 -20.50 -22.24 10.92
C MET A 119 -21.25 -23.02 9.82
N GLU A 120 -22.14 -22.33 9.10
CA GLU A 120 -22.80 -22.88 7.91
C GLU A 120 -21.83 -23.02 6.73
N LEU A 121 -20.94 -22.04 6.54
CA LEU A 121 -19.95 -22.03 5.47
C LEU A 121 -18.92 -23.16 5.68
N VAL A 122 -18.48 -23.37 6.92
CA VAL A 122 -17.59 -24.47 7.30
C VAL A 122 -18.22 -25.84 7.03
N LYS A 123 -19.51 -26.03 7.39
CA LYS A 123 -20.23 -27.28 7.13
C LYS A 123 -20.39 -27.56 5.63
N LYS A 124 -20.75 -26.55 4.84
CA LYS A 124 -20.88 -26.70 3.38
C LYS A 124 -19.55 -27.09 2.72
N ARG A 125 -18.45 -26.45 3.15
CA ARG A 125 -17.10 -26.74 2.67
C ARG A 125 -16.67 -28.18 3.00
N ALA A 126 -16.88 -28.61 4.25
CA ALA A 126 -16.49 -29.95 4.70
C ALA A 126 -17.24 -31.07 3.95
N ILE A 127 -18.53 -30.87 3.65
CA ILE A 127 -19.32 -31.83 2.86
C ILE A 127 -18.81 -31.89 1.42
N GLN A 128 -18.49 -30.75 0.81
CA GLN A 128 -17.94 -30.71 -0.55
C GLN A 128 -16.60 -31.45 -0.63
N GLU A 129 -15.69 -31.21 0.31
CA GLU A 129 -14.39 -31.87 0.35
C GLU A 129 -14.51 -33.38 0.56
N ALA A 130 -15.48 -33.83 1.37
CA ALA A 130 -15.78 -35.26 1.53
C ALA A 130 -16.38 -35.89 0.26
N PHE A 131 -17.09 -35.11 -0.56
CA PHE A 131 -17.61 -35.58 -1.84
C PHE A 131 -16.51 -35.66 -2.89
N ASP A 132 -15.65 -34.64 -2.95
CA ASP A 132 -14.51 -34.57 -3.86
C ASP A 132 -13.47 -35.68 -3.57
N CYS A 133 -13.35 -36.13 -2.32
CA CYS A 133 -12.48 -37.27 -2.00
C CYS A 133 -13.06 -38.64 -2.39
N LEU A 134 -14.39 -38.72 -2.58
CA LEU A 134 -15.10 -39.95 -2.99
C LEU A 134 -15.14 -40.11 -4.51
N VAL A 135 -15.14 -38.99 -5.24
CA VAL A 135 -15.08 -38.99 -6.71
C VAL A 135 -13.61 -38.89 -7.13
N VAL A 136 -12.94 -40.04 -7.23
CA VAL A 136 -11.66 -40.12 -7.94
C VAL A 136 -11.93 -39.68 -9.38
N PRO A 137 -11.27 -38.63 -9.93
CA PRO A 137 -11.42 -38.31 -11.33
C PRO A 137 -10.91 -39.49 -12.14
N VAL A 138 -11.82 -40.16 -12.86
CA VAL A 138 -11.45 -41.12 -13.89
C VAL A 138 -10.74 -40.32 -14.98
N MET A 139 -9.41 -40.29 -14.93
CA MET A 139 -8.59 -39.81 -16.03
C MET A 139 -8.73 -40.82 -17.18
N PHE A 140 -9.30 -40.37 -18.30
CA PHE A 140 -9.11 -40.96 -19.62
C PHE A 140 -8.04 -40.19 -20.37
#